data_AF-A0A1J4QEE7-F1
#
_entry.id   AF-A0A1J4QEE7-F1
#
_cell.length_a   1.000
_cell.length_b   1.000
_cell.length_c   1.000
_cell.angle_alpha   90.00
_cell.angle_beta   90.00
_cell.angle_gamma   90.00
#
_symmetry.space_group_name_H-M   'P 1'
#
loop_
_entity.id
_entity.type
_entity.pdbx_description
1 polymer ?
#
loop_
_entity_poly.entity_id
_entity_poly.type
_entity_poly.pdbx_seq_one_letter_code
_entity_poly.pdbx_strand_id
1 'polypeptide(L)'
;MALLQSQLWQLLKLPVWHCTHPERLPHGPAPAVDTARVLLVLGSGQRLSPLLRTDLLQALSLNETQLQLMEESAWLAAGMPSAPVLLGLSLTGDTSAFSWHGALPLTPSQKRDLWGRLCSLCFDH
;
A
#
# COMPACT_ATOMS: atom_id res chain seq x y z
N MET A 1 12.15 -6.91 23.49
CA MET A 1 10.94 -6.35 22.83
C MET A 1 10.95 -6.86 21.39
N ALA A 2 10.12 -7.86 21.08
CA ALA A 2 10.09 -8.47 19.77
C ALA A 2 9.43 -7.51 18.75
N LEU A 3 10.13 -7.25 17.65
CA LEU A 3 9.74 -6.35 16.58
C LEU A 3 8.34 -6.68 16.04
N LEU A 4 7.53 -5.65 15.78
CA LEU A 4 6.22 -5.71 15.12
C LEU A 4 6.19 -6.61 13.86
N GLN A 5 7.34 -6.77 13.20
CA GLN A 5 7.55 -7.68 12.07
C GLN A 5 7.19 -9.15 12.37
N SER A 6 7.19 -9.59 13.63
CA SER A 6 6.85 -10.97 13.97
C SER A 6 5.35 -11.29 13.90
N GLN A 7 4.48 -10.29 14.06
CA GLN A 7 3.02 -10.53 14.14
C GLN A 7 2.38 -10.72 12.77
N LEU A 8 2.85 -9.99 11.77
CA LEU A 8 2.36 -10.11 10.38
C LEU A 8 2.76 -11.47 9.78
N TRP A 9 3.93 -12.00 10.14
CA TRP A 9 4.39 -13.34 9.73
C TRP A 9 3.63 -14.47 10.41
N GLN A 10 3.27 -14.30 11.69
CA GLN A 10 2.40 -15.25 12.40
C GLN A 10 1.00 -15.30 11.81
N LEU A 11 0.47 -14.16 11.37
CA LEU A 11 -0.85 -14.08 10.72
C LEU A 11 -0.88 -14.76 9.34
N LEU A 12 0.27 -14.79 8.65
CA LEU A 12 0.43 -15.41 7.33
C LEU A 12 0.91 -16.88 7.35
N LYS A 13 1.27 -17.43 8.52
CA LYS A 13 1.81 -18.80 8.70
C LYS A 13 2.99 -19.13 7.77
N LEU A 14 3.90 -18.19 7.54
CA LEU A 14 5.09 -18.38 6.71
C LEU A 14 6.34 -18.62 7.56
N PRO A 15 7.35 -19.38 7.08
CA PRO A 15 8.62 -19.55 7.78
C PRO A 15 9.34 -18.19 7.92
N VAL A 16 9.92 -17.95 9.09
CA VAL A 16 10.51 -16.67 9.52
C VAL A 16 11.56 -16.17 8.53
N TRP A 17 11.20 -15.18 7.70
CA TRP A 17 12.12 -14.54 6.77
C TRP A 17 13.03 -13.54 7.52
N HIS A 18 14.35 -13.70 7.39
CA HIS A 18 15.34 -12.74 7.91
C HIS A 18 15.69 -11.72 6.82
N CYS A 19 15.50 -10.43 7.08
CA CYS A 19 15.96 -9.38 6.19
C CYS A 19 17.43 -9.07 6.49
N THR A 20 18.30 -9.23 5.50
CA THR A 20 19.72 -8.88 5.55
C THR A 20 19.96 -7.58 4.77
N HIS A 21 19.88 -6.40 5.39
CA HIS A 21 20.63 -5.16 5.05
C HIS A 21 20.13 -3.93 5.88
N PRO A 22 20.94 -2.86 6.03
CA PRO A 22 21.38 -2.35 7.32
C PRO A 22 20.72 -1.03 7.72
N GLU A 23 20.98 -0.64 8.96
CA GLU A 23 20.52 0.57 9.63
C GLU A 23 20.66 1.84 8.78
N ARG A 24 19.59 2.63 8.76
CA ARG A 24 19.49 3.94 8.10
C ARG A 24 20.36 4.96 8.86
N LEU A 25 21.28 5.66 8.18
CA LEU A 25 22.07 6.74 8.79
C LEU A 25 21.15 7.91 9.23
N PRO A 26 21.37 8.55 10.41
CA PRO A 26 20.28 9.22 11.14
C PRO A 26 19.98 10.68 10.73
N HIS A 27 20.70 11.27 9.77
CA HIS A 27 20.71 12.75 9.63
C HIS A 27 20.72 13.29 8.19
N GLY A 28 20.25 12.55 7.18
CA GLY A 28 20.03 13.12 5.84
C GLY A 28 18.84 14.08 5.85
N PRO A 29 18.94 15.31 5.30
CA PRO A 29 17.80 16.21 5.22
C PRO A 29 16.70 15.58 4.36
N ALA A 30 15.50 15.45 4.93
CA ALA A 30 14.35 14.95 4.22
C ALA A 30 13.88 16.00 3.20
N PRO A 31 13.72 15.65 1.91
CA PRO A 31 13.12 16.58 0.95
C PRO A 31 11.68 16.89 1.36
N ALA A 32 11.27 18.14 1.15
CA ALA A 32 9.89 18.58 1.38
C ALA A 32 8.97 17.90 0.35
N VAL A 33 8.05 17.04 0.81
CA VAL A 33 7.08 16.37 -0.06
C VAL A 33 5.68 16.68 0.45
N ASP A 34 4.99 17.51 -0.33
CA ASP A 34 3.66 18.02 -0.07
C ASP A 34 2.65 17.27 -0.97
N THR A 35 2.38 15.99 -0.71
CA THR A 35 1.29 15.19 -1.35
C THR A 35 1.18 13.79 -0.75
N ALA A 36 -0.02 13.20 -0.76
CA ALA A 36 -0.26 11.83 -0.32
C ALA A 36 0.68 10.86 -1.06
N ARG A 37 1.41 10.01 -0.31
CA ARG A 37 2.39 9.08 -0.89
C ARG A 37 1.73 7.87 -1.55
N VAL A 38 0.50 7.54 -1.15
CA VAL A 38 -0.29 6.46 -1.72
C VAL A 38 -1.73 6.92 -1.93
N LEU A 39 -2.23 6.75 -3.14
CA LEU A 39 -3.65 6.88 -3.47
C LEU A 39 -4.24 5.49 -3.70
N LEU A 40 -5.24 5.14 -2.89
CA LEU A 40 -5.98 3.89 -2.99
C LEU A 40 -7.38 4.18 -3.52
N VAL A 41 -7.69 3.66 -4.70
CA VAL A 41 -9.00 3.79 -5.35
C VAL A 41 -9.79 2.50 -5.14
N LEU A 42 -11.00 2.63 -4.60
CA LEU A 42 -11.94 1.52 -4.39
C LEU A 42 -13.06 1.58 -5.43
N GLY A 43 -13.42 0.44 -6.01
CA GLY A 43 -14.63 0.33 -6.82
C GLY A 43 -15.89 0.74 -6.05
N SER A 44 -16.90 1.20 -6.79
CA SER A 44 -18.15 1.73 -6.22
C SER A 44 -18.82 0.74 -5.26
N GLY A 45 -19.25 1.24 -4.10
CA GLY A 45 -19.91 0.44 -3.06
C GLY A 45 -19.00 -0.47 -2.23
N GLN A 46 -17.69 -0.48 -2.50
CA GLN A 46 -16.71 -1.24 -1.72
C GLN A 46 -16.28 -0.46 -0.48
N ARG A 47 -15.93 -1.20 0.58
CA ARG A 47 -15.35 -0.63 1.80
C ARG A 47 -14.04 -1.31 2.09
N LEU A 48 -13.01 -0.51 2.34
CA LEU A 48 -11.76 -1.02 2.84
C LEU A 48 -11.93 -1.45 4.30
N SER A 49 -11.58 -2.69 4.59
CA SER A 49 -11.52 -3.17 5.98
C SER A 49 -10.55 -2.29 6.80
N PRO A 50 -10.92 -1.86 8.02
CA PRO A 50 -10.01 -1.15 8.90
C PRO A 50 -8.70 -1.89 9.15
N LEU A 51 -8.75 -3.23 9.22
CA LEU A 51 -7.55 -4.06 9.37
C LEU A 51 -6.63 -3.93 8.15
N LEU A 52 -7.17 -4.04 6.94
CA LEU A 52 -6.38 -3.90 5.72
C LEU A 52 -5.80 -2.48 5.58
N ARG A 53 -6.53 -1.45 6.02
CA ARG A 53 -6.01 -0.08 6.07
C ARG A 53 -4.82 0.03 7.00
N THR A 54 -4.94 -0.50 8.22
CA THR A 54 -3.85 -0.51 9.21
C THR A 54 -2.65 -1.29 8.70
N ASP A 55 -2.87 -2.46 8.10
CA ASP A 55 -1.81 -3.28 7.52
C ASP A 55 -1.06 -2.51 6.42
N LEU A 56 -1.76 -1.79 5.55
CA LEU A 56 -1.15 -0.96 4.50
C LEU A 56 -0.32 0.20 5.06
N LEU A 57 -0.85 0.89 6.09
CA LEU A 57 -0.11 1.97 6.77
C LEU A 57 1.18 1.44 7.41
N GLN A 58 1.11 0.28 8.08
CA GLN A 58 2.28 -0.35 8.70
C GLN A 58 3.27 -0.87 7.66
N ALA A 59 2.79 -1.57 6.63
CA ALA A 59 3.58 -2.13 5.55
C ALA A 59 4.48 -1.10 4.88
N LEU A 60 3.93 0.09 4.64
CA LEU A 60 4.59 1.17 3.91
C LEU A 60 5.18 2.23 4.82
N SER A 61 5.12 2.04 6.14
CA SER A 61 5.54 3.02 7.14
C SER A 61 4.95 4.42 6.88
N LEU A 62 3.66 4.46 6.54
CA LEU A 62 2.92 5.67 6.22
C LEU A 62 2.18 6.20 7.44
N ASN A 63 2.06 7.52 7.51
CA ASN A 63 1.11 8.20 8.39
C ASN A 63 -0.28 8.22 7.76
N GLU A 64 -1.33 8.43 8.56
CA GLU A 64 -2.72 8.45 8.07
C GLU A 64 -2.97 9.49 6.96
N THR A 65 -2.24 10.61 6.98
CA THR A 65 -2.32 11.67 5.96
C THR A 65 -1.62 11.30 4.65
N GLN A 66 -0.80 10.25 4.63
CA GLN A 66 -0.04 9.81 3.47
C GLN A 66 -0.75 8.71 2.67
N LEU A 67 -1.82 8.12 3.22
CA LEU A 67 -2.70 7.18 2.54
C LEU A 67 -4.05 7.84 2.28
N GLN A 68 -4.30 8.22 1.04
CA GLN A 68 -5.58 8.76 0.62
C GLN A 68 -6.46 7.64 0.06
N LEU A 69 -7.72 7.64 0.48
CA LEU A 69 -8.75 6.73 -0.04
C LEU A 69 -9.71 7.51 -0.92
N MET A 70 -10.01 6.99 -2.11
CA MET A 70 -11.05 7.55 -2.98
C MET A 70 -11.94 6.42 -3.51
N GLU A 71 -13.21 6.74 -3.74
CA GLU A 71 -14.07 5.90 -4.56
C GLU A 71 -13.73 6.10 -6.03
N GLU A 72 -13.86 5.06 -6.85
CA GLU A 72 -13.61 5.07 -8.29
C GLU A 72 -14.41 6.17 -8.99
N SER A 73 -15.69 6.34 -8.63
CA SER A 73 -16.56 7.39 -9.16
C SER A 73 -16.02 8.80 -8.87
N ALA A 74 -15.54 9.03 -7.64
CA ALA A 74 -14.95 10.29 -7.21
C ALA A 74 -13.58 10.53 -7.85
N TRP A 75 -12.78 9.47 -8.03
CA TRP A 75 -11.49 9.53 -8.70
C TRP A 75 -11.63 9.88 -10.19
N LEU A 76 -12.59 9.28 -10.88
CA LEU A 76 -12.94 9.62 -12.26
C LEU A 76 -13.47 11.05 -12.37
N ALA A 77 -14.38 11.46 -11.48
CA ALA A 77 -14.93 12.83 -11.46
C ALA A 77 -13.85 13.90 -11.18
N ALA A 78 -12.81 13.55 -10.42
CA ALA A 78 -11.67 14.41 -10.14
C ALA A 78 -10.63 14.46 -11.28
N GLY A 79 -10.89 13.81 -12.42
CA GLY A 79 -9.97 13.78 -13.56
C GLY A 79 -8.81 12.81 -13.40
N MET A 80 -9.00 11.72 -12.66
CA MET A 80 -8.01 10.65 -12.46
C MET A 80 -6.67 11.15 -11.89
N PRO A 81 -6.67 11.79 -10.70
CA PRO A 81 -5.44 12.26 -10.08
C PRO A 81 -4.45 11.11 -9.87
N SER A 82 -3.18 11.37 -10.16
CA SER A 82 -2.07 10.43 -9.97
C SER A 82 -1.36 10.63 -8.64
N ALA A 83 -0.78 9.56 -8.09
CA ALA A 83 0.10 9.59 -6.93
C ALA A 83 1.36 8.74 -7.20
N PRO A 84 2.45 8.91 -6.44
CA PRO A 84 3.65 8.08 -6.59
C PRO A 84 3.35 6.57 -6.53
N VAL A 85 2.38 6.20 -5.69
CA VAL A 85 1.83 4.85 -5.65
C VAL A 85 0.32 4.93 -5.85
N LEU A 86 -0.16 4.34 -6.94
CA LEU A 86 -1.58 4.26 -7.25
C LEU A 86 -2.05 2.81 -7.16
N LEU A 87 -2.95 2.52 -6.21
CA LEU A 87 -3.46 1.18 -5.93
C LEU A 87 -4.96 1.09 -6.25
N GLY A 88 -5.37 0.04 -6.94
CA GLY A 88 -6.75 -0.21 -7.34
C GLY A 88 -7.36 -1.43 -6.66
N LEU A 89 -8.53 -1.29 -6.05
CA LEU A 89 -9.26 -2.42 -5.46
C LEU A 89 -10.69 -2.51 -5.99
N SER A 90 -11.05 -3.66 -6.55
CA SER A 90 -12.37 -3.98 -7.08
C SER A 90 -12.89 -2.96 -8.11
N LEU A 91 -11.99 -2.40 -8.91
CA LEU A 91 -12.31 -1.42 -9.95
C LEU A 91 -13.18 -2.02 -11.06
N THR A 92 -14.01 -1.17 -11.67
CA THR A 92 -14.88 -1.54 -12.79
C THR A 92 -14.39 -1.01 -14.13
N GLY A 93 -13.56 0.04 -14.11
CA GLY A 93 -12.98 0.68 -15.28
C GLY A 93 -11.59 0.17 -15.66
N ASP A 94 -10.89 0.97 -16.46
CA ASP A 94 -9.53 0.69 -16.90
C ASP A 94 -8.55 0.73 -15.71
N THR A 95 -7.71 -0.29 -15.61
CA THR A 95 -6.71 -0.44 -14.55
C THR A 95 -5.29 -0.12 -15.02
N SER A 96 -5.10 0.33 -16.27
CA SER A 96 -3.79 0.61 -16.86
C SER A 96 -2.97 1.67 -16.11
N ALA A 97 -3.63 2.62 -15.45
CA ALA A 97 -3.00 3.67 -14.67
C ALA A 97 -2.44 3.20 -13.31
N PHE A 98 -2.84 2.01 -12.83
CA PHE A 98 -2.55 1.56 -11.47
C PHE A 98 -1.24 0.77 -11.41
N SER A 99 -0.38 1.11 -10.44
CA SER A 99 0.85 0.37 -10.15
C SER A 99 0.56 -1.06 -9.68
N TRP A 100 -0.59 -1.26 -9.06
CA TRP A 100 -1.13 -2.56 -8.72
C TRP A 100 -2.67 -2.50 -8.62
N HIS A 101 -3.35 -3.58 -9.02
CA HIS A 101 -4.78 -3.71 -8.84
C HIS A 101 -5.19 -5.13 -8.42
N GLY A 102 -6.29 -5.25 -7.67
CA GLY A 102 -6.84 -6.53 -7.23
C GLY A 102 -8.33 -6.44 -6.90
N ALA A 103 -8.97 -7.56 -6.59
CA ALA A 103 -10.37 -7.61 -6.19
C ALA A 103 -10.50 -7.97 -4.70
N LEU A 104 -11.43 -7.34 -4.00
CA LEU A 104 -11.78 -7.69 -2.63
C LEU A 104 -12.82 -8.82 -2.59
N PRO A 105 -12.69 -9.79 -1.67
CA PRO A 105 -11.57 -9.97 -0.74
C PRO A 105 -10.30 -10.48 -1.42
N LEU A 106 -9.13 -10.01 -0.98
CA LEU A 106 -7.84 -10.42 -1.56
C LEU A 106 -7.56 -11.91 -1.31
N THR A 107 -7.28 -12.64 -2.38
CA THR A 107 -6.77 -14.01 -2.32
C THR A 107 -5.32 -14.05 -1.80
N PRO A 108 -4.84 -15.21 -1.29
CA PRO A 108 -3.44 -15.33 -0.83
C PRO A 108 -2.38 -15.04 -1.90
N SER A 109 -2.67 -15.27 -3.18
CA SER A 109 -1.79 -14.89 -4.29
C SER A 109 -1.77 -13.37 -4.48
N GLN A 110 -2.94 -12.72 -4.49
CA GLN A 110 -3.05 -11.26 -4.61
C GLN A 110 -2.37 -10.53 -3.44
N LYS A 111 -2.46 -11.07 -2.21
CA LYS A 111 -1.75 -10.50 -1.06
C LYS A 111 -0.23 -10.55 -1.23
N ARG A 112 0.31 -11.67 -1.73
CA ARG A 112 1.74 -11.82 -2.01
C ARG A 112 2.21 -10.92 -3.14
N ASP A 113 1.41 -10.81 -4.19
CA ASP A 113 1.71 -9.94 -5.33
C ASP A 113 1.69 -8.46 -4.93
N LEU A 114 0.65 -8.03 -4.20
CA LEU A 114 0.59 -6.69 -3.59
C LEU A 114 1.84 -6.44 -2.74
N TRP A 115 2.16 -7.36 -1.83
CA TRP A 115 3.35 -7.24 -0.98
C TRP A 115 4.64 -7.11 -1.80
N GLY A 116 4.82 -7.94 -2.83
CA GLY A 116 5.97 -7.85 -3.73
C GLY A 116 6.09 -6.49 -4.41
N ARG A 117 4.96 -5.92 -4.86
CA ARG A 117 4.91 -4.57 -5.43
C ARG A 117 5.24 -3.49 -4.40
N LEU A 118 4.68 -3.58 -3.21
CA LEU A 118 4.99 -2.64 -2.12
C LEU A 118 6.47 -2.68 -1.76
N CYS A 119 7.08 -3.87 -1.72
CA CYS A 119 8.52 -4.00 -1.52
C CYS A 119 9.32 -3.30 -2.62
N SER A 120 9.02 -3.51 -3.92
CA SER A 120 9.74 -2.80 -4.99
C SER A 120 9.66 -1.27 -4.85
N LEU A 121 8.50 -0.75 -4.45
CA LEU A 121 8.30 0.69 -4.28
C LEU A 121 9.07 1.28 -3.08
N CYS A 122 9.37 0.47 -2.06
CA CYS A 122 10.19 0.89 -0.92
C CYS A 122 11.70 0.92 -1.23
N PHE A 123 12.15 0.27 -2.30
CA PHE A 123 13.58 0.10 -2.62
C PHE A 123 14.05 0.80 -3.91
N ASP A 124 13.14 1.35 -4.72
CA ASP A 124 13.46 2.13 -5.94
C ASP A 124 13.78 3.62 -5.66
N HIS A 125 14.22 3.96 -4.45
CA HIS A 125 14.61 5.32 -4.04
C HIS A 125 16.03 5.40 -3.50
#